data_AF-W1S2W1-F1
#
_entry.id   AF-W1S2W1-F1
#
_cell.length_a   1.000
_cell.length_b   1.000
_cell.length_c   1.000
_cell.angle_alpha   90.00
_cell.angle_beta   90.00
_cell.angle_gamma   90.00
#
_symmetry.space_group_name_H-M   'P 1'
#
loop_
_entity.id
_entity.type
_entity.pdbx_description
1 polymer ?
#
loop_
_entity_poly.entity_id
_entity_poly.type
_entity_poly.pdbx_seq_one_letter_code
_entity_poly.pdbx_strand_id
1 'polypeptide(L)'
;MTLYLTKTWGFSSPSGPLQFSTNGWRTNARNALKSGDMVLIVGTKGSETDEDEQGRILGLMEPTKHVVSSLDYDLIRGPQDLDAAGNYKWPFGLELIRAWRFDDPRPLLTDLTSRRFNMDSAQGIVPLEPSEEASILALPRSEVGLLSAIAARARVEGADVARRKAAPPPTTARTGIMHMRRAPAFTYAMEIQGAKQPAIKIGWAFDWAQRERGFNHAAMPAIGGLRYKTRLHQLFPTARDAFRMEQWILKRFDHRRHANNVEIVTPLTLAELQSAWTDYLVMARREAR
;
A
#
# COMPACT_ATOMS: atom_id res chain seq x y z
N MET A 1 -12.04 -1.74 -25.26
CA MET A 1 -12.07 -2.32 -23.90
C MET A 1 -11.81 -3.80 -24.05
N THR A 2 -10.96 -4.36 -23.21
CA THR A 2 -10.72 -5.80 -23.10
C THR A 2 -11.06 -6.22 -21.67
N LEU A 3 -11.71 -7.38 -21.54
CA LEU A 3 -11.98 -8.01 -20.26
C LEU A 3 -10.92 -9.09 -20.03
N TYR A 4 -10.27 -9.00 -18.87
CA TYR A 4 -9.34 -10.02 -18.41
C TYR A 4 -9.97 -10.85 -17.31
N LEU A 5 -9.39 -12.01 -17.03
CA LEU A 5 -9.77 -12.88 -15.93
C LEU A 5 -8.58 -13.09 -15.00
N THR A 6 -8.86 -13.10 -13.69
CA THR A 6 -7.96 -13.61 -12.66
C THR A 6 -8.73 -14.47 -11.66
N LYS A 7 -8.03 -15.43 -11.05
CA LYS A 7 -8.57 -16.34 -10.04
C LYS A 7 -8.05 -15.96 -8.65
N THR A 8 -8.95 -15.81 -7.70
CA THR A 8 -8.65 -15.37 -6.33
C THR A 8 -9.35 -16.27 -5.32
N TRP A 9 -9.03 -16.08 -4.04
CA TRP A 9 -9.70 -16.81 -2.96
C TRP A 9 -11.04 -16.22 -2.54
N GLY A 10 -11.41 -15.05 -3.07
CA GLY A 10 -12.68 -14.40 -2.80
C GLY A 10 -12.76 -13.02 -3.42
N PHE A 11 -13.86 -12.33 -3.13
CA PHE A 11 -14.11 -10.93 -3.53
C PHE A 11 -14.76 -10.13 -2.39
N SER A 12 -14.11 -9.06 -1.96
CA SER A 12 -14.59 -8.26 -0.83
C SER A 12 -15.51 -7.11 -1.26
N SER A 13 -16.46 -6.77 -0.38
CA SER A 13 -17.25 -5.53 -0.47
C SER A 13 -17.15 -4.79 0.88
N PRO A 14 -16.54 -3.61 0.95
CA PRO A 14 -15.89 -2.87 -0.14
C PRO A 14 -14.65 -3.58 -0.72
N SER A 15 -14.32 -3.29 -1.98
CA SER A 15 -13.21 -3.92 -2.71
C SER A 15 -11.88 -3.20 -2.46
N GLY A 16 -10.82 -3.99 -2.22
CA GLY A 16 -9.43 -3.52 -2.23
C GLY A 16 -8.84 -3.34 -3.64
N PRO A 17 -7.54 -3.03 -3.77
CA PRO A 17 -6.85 -2.97 -5.06
C PRO A 17 -6.83 -4.35 -5.72
N LEU A 18 -6.59 -4.40 -7.03
CA LEU A 18 -6.30 -5.66 -7.72
C LEU A 18 -4.93 -6.17 -7.28
N GLN A 19 -4.86 -7.35 -6.64
CA GLN A 19 -3.69 -7.82 -5.89
C GLN A 19 -2.89 -8.90 -6.63
N PHE A 20 -1.59 -8.95 -6.36
CA PHE A 20 -0.65 -9.89 -6.97
C PHE A 20 0.40 -10.35 -5.96
N SER A 21 0.84 -11.60 -6.11
CA SER A 21 1.84 -12.21 -5.23
C SER A 21 3.26 -11.73 -5.49
N THR A 22 3.58 -11.33 -6.72
CA THR A 22 4.90 -10.82 -7.10
C THR A 22 4.81 -9.49 -7.83
N ASN A 23 5.87 -8.69 -7.70
CA ASN A 23 6.01 -7.44 -8.44
C ASN A 23 6.02 -7.68 -9.97
N GLY A 24 6.53 -8.83 -10.41
CA GLY A 24 6.55 -9.23 -11.82
C GLY A 24 5.14 -9.35 -12.39
N TRP A 25 4.26 -10.11 -11.74
CA TRP A 25 2.88 -10.28 -12.17
C TRP A 25 2.09 -8.98 -12.19
N ARG A 26 2.22 -8.13 -11.16
CA ARG A 26 1.62 -6.79 -11.14
C ARG A 26 2.13 -5.92 -12.28
N THR A 27 3.44 -5.97 -12.59
CA THR A 27 4.03 -5.20 -13.69
C THR A 27 3.48 -5.64 -15.04
N ASN A 28 3.36 -6.96 -15.25
CA ASN A 28 2.80 -7.52 -16.48
C ASN A 28 1.33 -7.09 -16.67
N ALA A 29 0.52 -7.21 -15.61
CA ALA A 29 -0.87 -6.76 -15.63
C ALA A 29 -0.99 -5.26 -15.96
N ARG A 30 -0.21 -4.40 -15.29
CA ARG A 30 -0.17 -2.95 -15.53
C ARG A 30 0.17 -2.60 -16.98
N ASN A 31 1.10 -3.36 -17.57
CA ASN A 31 1.55 -3.12 -18.94
C ASN A 31 0.49 -3.57 -19.96
N ALA A 32 -0.23 -4.66 -19.68
CA ALA A 32 -1.30 -5.17 -20.53
C ALA A 32 -2.57 -4.30 -20.51
N LEU A 33 -2.97 -3.83 -19.32
CA LEU A 33 -4.19 -3.04 -19.13
C LEU A 33 -4.15 -1.70 -19.89
N LYS A 34 -5.31 -1.24 -20.34
CA LYS A 34 -5.57 0.12 -20.83
C LYS A 34 -6.70 0.75 -20.02
N SER A 35 -6.89 2.06 -20.16
CA SER A 35 -7.99 2.76 -19.49
C SER A 35 -9.33 2.17 -19.95
N GLY A 36 -10.22 1.88 -19.00
CA GLY A 36 -11.52 1.26 -19.23
C GLY A 36 -11.50 -0.25 -19.39
N ASP A 37 -10.33 -0.90 -19.42
CA ASP A 37 -10.26 -2.37 -19.35
C ASP A 37 -10.70 -2.87 -17.97
N MET A 38 -11.28 -4.06 -17.94
CA MET A 38 -11.82 -4.64 -16.71
C MET A 38 -11.20 -6.00 -16.42
N VAL A 39 -11.29 -6.44 -15.17
CA VAL A 39 -10.79 -7.73 -14.69
C VAL A 39 -11.91 -8.45 -13.95
N LEU A 40 -12.35 -9.57 -14.51
CA LEU A 40 -13.23 -10.55 -13.89
C LEU A 40 -12.47 -11.29 -12.78
N ILE A 41 -13.11 -11.39 -11.62
CA ILE A 41 -12.63 -12.11 -10.45
C ILE A 41 -13.40 -13.43 -10.34
N VAL A 42 -12.67 -14.55 -10.34
CA VAL A 42 -13.25 -15.89 -10.24
C VAL A 42 -12.70 -16.60 -9.00
N GLY A 43 -13.56 -17.24 -8.23
CA GLY A 43 -13.12 -18.06 -7.10
C GLY A 43 -12.27 -19.23 -7.57
N THR A 44 -11.14 -19.48 -6.90
CA THR A 44 -10.38 -20.71 -7.16
C THR A 44 -11.21 -21.94 -6.74
N LYS A 45 -10.82 -23.14 -7.18
CA LYS A 45 -11.45 -24.40 -6.76
C LYS A 45 -10.75 -25.04 -5.56
N GLY A 46 -9.83 -24.32 -4.92
CA GLY A 46 -9.09 -24.79 -3.75
C GLY A 46 -9.89 -24.60 -2.47
N SER A 47 -9.50 -25.30 -1.41
CA SER A 47 -10.13 -25.21 -0.09
C SER A 47 -9.97 -23.85 0.59
N GLU A 48 -9.09 -23.00 0.07
CA GLU A 48 -8.88 -21.63 0.53
C GLU A 48 -9.99 -20.68 0.06
N THR A 49 -10.77 -21.06 -0.95
CA THR A 49 -11.98 -20.34 -1.38
C THR A 49 -13.19 -20.95 -0.69
N ASP A 50 -14.07 -20.09 -0.18
CA ASP A 50 -15.33 -20.52 0.43
C ASP A 50 -16.11 -21.42 -0.54
N GLU A 51 -16.73 -22.48 0.00
CA GLU A 51 -17.32 -23.56 -0.81
C GLU A 51 -18.40 -23.04 -1.78
N ASP A 52 -19.15 -22.01 -1.38
CA ASP A 52 -20.16 -21.38 -2.21
C ASP A 52 -19.57 -20.48 -3.30
N GLU A 53 -18.31 -20.07 -3.20
CA GLU A 53 -17.59 -19.22 -4.16
C GLU A 53 -16.69 -20.01 -5.14
N GLN A 54 -16.41 -21.28 -4.85
CA GLN A 54 -15.46 -22.08 -5.62
C GLN A 54 -15.82 -22.21 -7.11
N GLY A 55 -14.94 -21.71 -7.98
CA GLY A 55 -15.12 -21.74 -9.43
C GLY A 55 -16.20 -20.81 -9.96
N ARG A 56 -16.83 -19.98 -9.12
CA ARG A 56 -17.85 -19.01 -9.52
C ARG A 56 -17.25 -17.68 -9.92
N ILE A 57 -17.99 -16.94 -10.75
CA ILE A 57 -17.70 -15.53 -10.97
C ILE A 57 -18.11 -14.73 -9.73
N LEU A 58 -17.22 -13.90 -9.20
CA LEU A 58 -17.44 -13.23 -7.92
C LEU A 58 -17.69 -11.74 -8.12
N GLY A 59 -16.85 -11.11 -8.93
CA GLY A 59 -16.91 -9.68 -9.15
C GLY A 59 -16.14 -9.24 -10.37
N LEU A 60 -16.20 -7.94 -10.62
CA LEU A 60 -15.59 -7.26 -11.74
C LEU A 60 -14.88 -6.03 -11.21
N MET A 61 -13.66 -5.78 -11.68
CA MET A 61 -12.86 -4.63 -11.25
C MET A 61 -12.45 -3.79 -12.47
N GLU A 62 -12.46 -2.47 -12.33
CA GLU A 62 -11.86 -1.54 -13.28
C GLU A 62 -10.57 -0.97 -12.67
N PRO A 63 -9.40 -1.61 -12.90
CA PRO A 63 -8.14 -1.15 -12.35
C PRO A 63 -7.52 0.01 -13.14
N THR A 64 -6.77 0.85 -12.43
CA THR A 64 -5.86 1.84 -12.99
C THR A 64 -4.48 1.24 -13.27
N LYS A 65 -3.59 2.06 -13.85
CA LYS A 65 -2.14 1.76 -13.90
C LYS A 65 -1.37 2.21 -12.66
N HIS A 66 -2.05 2.84 -11.69
CA HIS A 66 -1.41 3.36 -10.50
C HIS A 66 -1.02 2.22 -9.55
N VAL A 67 0.28 2.12 -9.29
CA VAL A 67 0.87 1.07 -8.45
C VAL A 67 0.67 1.43 -7.00
N VAL A 68 0.17 0.48 -6.24
CA VAL A 68 -0.03 0.60 -4.79
C VAL A 68 0.51 -0.61 -4.06
N SER A 69 0.76 -0.46 -2.76
CA SER A 69 0.94 -1.59 -1.85
C SER A 69 -0.44 -2.03 -1.37
N SER A 70 -0.79 -3.31 -1.50
CA SER A 70 -2.04 -3.85 -0.92
C SER A 70 -2.07 -3.66 0.59
N LEU A 71 -0.90 -3.58 1.22
CA LEU A 71 -0.76 -3.37 2.66
C LEU A 71 -1.19 -1.97 3.12
N ASP A 72 -1.27 -1.00 2.20
CA ASP A 72 -1.77 0.35 2.47
C ASP A 72 -3.29 0.41 2.56
N TYR A 73 -3.99 -0.72 2.40
CA TYR A 73 -5.45 -0.83 2.48
C TYR A 73 -5.86 -1.63 3.69
N ASP A 74 -6.99 -1.24 4.29
CA ASP A 74 -7.60 -1.92 5.43
C ASP A 74 -8.35 -3.19 4.97
N LEU A 75 -7.56 -4.18 4.56
CA LEU A 75 -8.04 -5.48 4.09
C LEU A 75 -8.29 -6.38 5.30
N ILE A 76 -9.37 -7.13 5.27
CA ILE A 76 -9.57 -8.27 6.18
C ILE A 76 -8.53 -9.32 5.78
N ARG A 77 -7.68 -9.75 6.73
CA ARG A 77 -6.60 -10.71 6.49
C ARG A 77 -6.68 -11.82 7.54
N GLY A 78 -6.70 -13.06 7.09
CA GLY A 78 -6.65 -14.23 7.95
C GLY A 78 -5.24 -14.85 8.00
N PRO A 79 -4.98 -15.79 8.94
CA PRO A 79 -3.74 -16.56 8.97
C PRO A 79 -3.41 -17.25 7.64
N GLN A 80 -4.43 -17.67 6.88
CA GLN A 80 -4.30 -18.30 5.58
C GLN A 80 -3.70 -17.36 4.50
N ASP A 81 -3.83 -16.05 4.66
CA ASP A 81 -3.32 -15.05 3.71
C ASP A 81 -1.83 -14.74 3.91
N LEU A 82 -1.21 -15.39 4.90
CA LEU A 82 0.21 -15.27 5.19
C LEU A 82 0.98 -16.48 4.65
N ASP A 83 2.18 -16.23 4.14
CA ASP A 83 3.14 -17.29 3.80
C ASP A 83 3.76 -17.90 5.07
N ALA A 84 4.59 -18.94 4.89
CA ALA A 84 5.27 -19.60 6.01
C ALA A 84 6.21 -18.67 6.81
N ALA A 85 6.64 -17.55 6.22
CA ALA A 85 7.46 -16.54 6.87
C ALA A 85 6.61 -15.43 7.54
N GLY A 86 5.28 -15.52 7.46
CA GLY A 86 4.34 -14.55 8.03
C GLY A 86 4.13 -13.30 7.18
N ASN A 87 4.55 -13.29 5.92
CA ASN A 87 4.31 -12.18 5.00
C ASN A 87 2.95 -12.34 4.32
N TYR A 88 2.28 -11.22 4.05
CA TYR A 88 1.07 -11.23 3.23
C TYR A 88 1.37 -11.75 1.82
N LYS A 89 0.57 -12.70 1.35
CA LYS A 89 0.78 -13.40 0.07
C LYS A 89 0.62 -12.52 -1.17
N TRP A 90 -0.09 -11.39 -1.09
CA TRP A 90 -0.36 -10.52 -2.25
C TRP A 90 -0.08 -9.03 -1.99
N PRO A 91 1.17 -8.64 -1.69
CA PRO A 91 1.49 -7.29 -1.23
C PRO A 91 1.50 -6.24 -2.35
N PHE A 92 1.47 -6.66 -3.62
CA PHE A 92 1.54 -5.76 -4.77
C PHE A 92 0.15 -5.51 -5.35
N GLY A 93 -0.23 -4.25 -5.60
CA GLY A 93 -1.57 -3.93 -6.09
C GLY A 93 -1.62 -2.89 -7.21
N LEU A 94 -2.76 -2.86 -7.90
CA LEU A 94 -3.20 -1.76 -8.76
C LEU A 94 -4.47 -1.14 -8.20
N GLU A 95 -4.49 0.19 -8.06
CA GLU A 95 -5.64 0.93 -7.53
C GLU A 95 -6.86 0.80 -8.45
N LEU A 96 -8.06 0.73 -7.89
CA LEU A 96 -9.31 0.59 -8.65
C LEU A 96 -9.98 1.95 -8.88
N ILE A 97 -10.64 2.09 -10.03
CA ILE A 97 -11.58 3.18 -10.31
C ILE A 97 -12.98 2.78 -9.83
N ARG A 98 -13.39 1.54 -10.14
CA ARG A 98 -14.70 0.97 -9.83
C ARG A 98 -14.61 -0.53 -9.59
N ALA A 99 -15.57 -1.09 -8.88
CA ALA A 99 -15.72 -2.54 -8.72
C ALA A 99 -17.20 -2.91 -8.59
N TRP A 100 -17.55 -4.12 -9.03
CA TRP A 100 -18.91 -4.66 -8.96
C TRP A 100 -18.88 -6.08 -8.42
N ARG A 101 -19.92 -6.46 -7.68
CA ARG A 101 -20.21 -7.85 -7.30
C ARG A 101 -21.30 -8.38 -8.22
N PHE A 102 -21.17 -9.61 -8.71
CA PHE A 102 -22.26 -10.26 -9.43
C PHE A 102 -23.35 -10.68 -8.45
N ASP A 103 -24.61 -10.52 -8.85
CA ASP A 103 -25.76 -10.82 -8.00
C ASP A 103 -25.93 -12.35 -7.86
N ASP A 104 -26.49 -12.79 -6.73
CA ASP A 104 -26.77 -14.20 -6.51
C ASP A 104 -28.06 -14.65 -7.24
N PRO A 105 -28.10 -15.89 -7.77
CA PRO A 105 -27.03 -16.88 -7.75
C PRO A 105 -25.93 -16.60 -8.79
N ARG A 106 -24.67 -16.57 -8.33
CA ARG A 106 -23.49 -16.38 -9.19
C ARG A 106 -23.21 -17.65 -10.03
N PRO A 107 -23.10 -17.58 -11.37
CA PRO A 107 -22.84 -18.78 -12.19
C PRO A 107 -21.41 -19.31 -12.02
N LEU A 108 -21.19 -20.59 -12.37
CA LEU A 108 -19.84 -21.13 -12.49
C LEU A 108 -19.18 -20.56 -13.75
N LEU A 109 -17.86 -20.37 -13.71
CA LEU A 109 -17.11 -19.98 -14.90
C LEU A 109 -17.32 -20.99 -16.05
N THR A 110 -17.44 -22.28 -15.71
CA THR A 110 -17.63 -23.38 -16.67
C THR A 110 -18.97 -23.34 -17.40
N ASP A 111 -19.95 -22.61 -16.87
CA ASP A 111 -21.25 -22.43 -17.52
C ASP A 111 -21.17 -21.37 -18.63
N LEU A 112 -20.15 -20.52 -18.59
CA LEU A 112 -19.95 -19.39 -19.51
C LEU A 112 -18.85 -19.66 -20.55
N THR A 113 -17.90 -20.54 -20.23
CA THR A 113 -16.80 -20.90 -21.14
C THR A 113 -16.33 -22.33 -20.94
N SER A 114 -16.00 -23.00 -22.04
CA SER A 114 -15.34 -24.31 -22.05
C SER A 114 -13.81 -24.22 -21.98
N ARG A 115 -13.25 -23.00 -22.04
CA ARG A 115 -11.81 -22.77 -22.06
C ARG A 115 -11.18 -23.12 -20.72
N ARG A 116 -10.06 -23.84 -20.77
CA ARG A 116 -9.26 -24.18 -19.59
C ARG A 116 -8.23 -23.10 -19.32
N PHE A 117 -8.31 -22.49 -18.14
CA PHE A 117 -7.37 -21.47 -17.70
C PHE A 117 -6.26 -22.08 -16.83
N ASN A 118 -5.01 -21.92 -17.27
CA ASN A 118 -3.81 -22.40 -16.60
C ASN A 118 -3.45 -21.58 -15.35
N MET A 119 -2.37 -21.96 -14.67
CA MET A 119 -1.91 -21.34 -13.42
C MET A 119 -1.69 -19.82 -13.52
N ASP A 120 -1.34 -19.31 -14.70
CA ASP A 120 -1.15 -17.87 -14.95
C ASP A 120 -2.42 -17.05 -14.65
N SER A 121 -3.60 -17.67 -14.79
CA SER A 121 -4.87 -17.03 -14.40
C SER A 121 -5.01 -16.82 -12.89
N ALA A 122 -4.27 -17.54 -12.05
CA ALA A 122 -4.26 -17.35 -10.59
C ALA A 122 -3.13 -16.42 -10.11
N GLN A 123 -2.12 -16.18 -10.95
CA GLN A 123 -0.97 -15.35 -10.59
C GLN A 123 -1.02 -13.94 -11.22
N GLY A 124 -1.66 -13.81 -12.39
CA GLY A 124 -1.78 -12.57 -13.15
C GLY A 124 -3.18 -12.39 -13.74
N ILE A 125 -3.25 -11.81 -14.94
CA ILE A 125 -4.49 -11.59 -15.68
C ILE A 125 -4.39 -12.21 -17.07
N VAL A 126 -5.49 -12.80 -17.56
CA VAL A 126 -5.56 -13.46 -18.88
C VAL A 126 -6.70 -12.87 -19.69
N PRO A 127 -6.49 -12.46 -20.96
CA PRO A 127 -7.56 -11.87 -21.76
C PRO A 127 -8.65 -12.90 -22.08
N LEU A 128 -9.90 -12.43 -22.03
CA LEU A 128 -11.07 -13.19 -22.46
C LEU A 128 -11.32 -13.02 -23.95
N GLU A 129 -11.96 -14.02 -24.55
CA GLU A 129 -12.41 -13.96 -25.94
C GLU A 129 -13.71 -13.14 -26.03
N PRO A 130 -13.98 -12.44 -27.14
CA PRO A 130 -15.14 -11.54 -27.25
C PRO A 130 -16.50 -12.17 -26.90
N SER A 131 -16.69 -13.46 -27.19
CA SER A 131 -17.89 -14.21 -26.82
C SER A 131 -18.01 -14.43 -25.31
N GLU A 132 -16.89 -14.70 -24.63
CA GLU A 132 -16.81 -14.79 -23.17
C GLU A 132 -17.11 -13.41 -22.56
N GLU A 133 -16.50 -12.34 -23.10
CA GLU A 133 -16.72 -10.97 -22.61
C GLU A 133 -18.19 -10.58 -22.65
N ALA A 134 -18.85 -10.78 -23.79
CA ALA A 134 -20.26 -10.45 -23.97
C ALA A 134 -21.15 -11.20 -22.96
N SER A 135 -20.87 -12.49 -22.74
CA SER A 135 -21.62 -13.33 -21.81
C SER A 135 -21.48 -12.85 -20.37
N ILE A 136 -20.26 -12.48 -19.95
CA ILE A 136 -19.99 -11.99 -18.60
C ILE A 136 -20.60 -10.60 -18.36
N LEU A 137 -20.51 -9.71 -19.35
CA LEU A 137 -21.02 -8.34 -19.23
C LEU A 137 -22.55 -8.26 -19.23
N ALA A 138 -23.23 -9.30 -19.72
CA ALA A 138 -24.69 -9.41 -19.65
C ALA A 138 -25.22 -9.80 -18.27
N LEU A 139 -24.35 -10.29 -17.38
CA LEU A 139 -24.77 -10.79 -16.07
C LEU A 139 -25.10 -9.63 -15.11
N PRO A 140 -26.15 -9.80 -14.28
CA PRO A 140 -26.58 -8.80 -13.32
C PRO A 140 -25.50 -8.58 -12.26
N ARG A 141 -25.23 -7.32 -11.96
CA ARG A 141 -24.16 -6.91 -11.04
C ARG A 141 -24.47 -5.57 -10.40
N SER A 142 -24.01 -5.45 -9.16
CA SER A 142 -24.17 -4.25 -8.34
C SER A 142 -22.81 -3.63 -8.04
N GLU A 143 -22.69 -2.31 -8.18
CA GLU A 143 -21.45 -1.60 -7.84
C GLU A 143 -21.19 -1.67 -6.33
N VAL A 144 -19.95 -1.94 -5.95
CA VAL A 144 -19.52 -2.01 -4.54
C VAL A 144 -18.61 -0.84 -4.20
N GLY A 145 -18.60 -0.46 -2.93
CA GLY A 145 -17.67 0.56 -2.44
C GLY A 145 -16.21 0.14 -2.63
N LEU A 146 -15.31 1.11 -2.73
CA LEU A 146 -13.87 0.86 -2.77
C LEU A 146 -13.23 1.15 -1.42
N LEU A 147 -12.30 0.29 -1.00
CA LEU A 147 -11.38 0.63 0.06
C LEU A 147 -10.46 1.74 -0.45
N SER A 148 -10.42 2.85 0.26
CA SER A 148 -9.41 3.87 0.01
C SER A 148 -8.13 3.47 0.75
N ALA A 149 -6.97 3.74 0.15
CA ALA A 149 -5.70 3.60 0.84
C ALA A 149 -5.75 4.38 2.16
N ILE A 150 -5.15 3.85 3.23
CA ILE A 150 -5.10 4.47 4.56
C ILE A 150 -4.58 5.91 4.46
N ALA A 151 -3.60 6.16 3.58
CA ALA A 151 -3.08 7.49 3.31
C ALA A 151 -4.10 8.41 2.59
N ALA A 152 -4.97 7.86 1.74
CA ALA A 152 -6.05 8.60 1.07
C ALA A 152 -7.22 8.88 2.03
N ARG A 153 -7.61 7.93 2.89
CA ARG A 153 -8.58 8.16 3.98
C ARG A 153 -8.09 9.27 4.91
N ALA A 154 -6.83 9.18 5.34
CA ALA A 154 -6.22 10.22 6.18
C ALA A 154 -6.14 11.59 5.49
N ARG A 155 -6.11 11.67 4.14
CA ARG A 155 -6.19 12.93 3.40
C ARG A 155 -7.61 13.46 3.28
N VAL A 156 -8.61 12.62 3.05
CA VAL A 156 -10.02 13.02 2.94
C VAL A 156 -10.56 13.40 4.33
N GLU A 157 -10.36 12.55 5.32
CA GLU A 157 -10.63 12.85 6.73
C GLU A 157 -9.79 14.03 7.19
N GLY A 158 -8.52 14.11 6.80
CA GLY A 158 -7.66 15.25 7.06
C GLY A 158 -8.13 16.55 6.38
N ALA A 159 -8.76 16.48 5.21
CA ALA A 159 -9.31 17.64 4.48
C ALA A 159 -10.64 18.10 5.07
N ASP A 160 -11.51 17.19 5.50
CA ASP A 160 -12.75 17.50 6.23
C ASP A 160 -12.47 17.99 7.66
N VAL A 161 -11.44 17.46 8.30
CA VAL A 161 -10.92 17.95 9.60
C VAL A 161 -10.20 19.29 9.42
N ALA A 162 -9.40 19.49 8.37
CA ALA A 162 -8.74 20.77 8.07
C ALA A 162 -9.73 21.88 7.69
N ARG A 163 -10.88 21.54 7.08
CA ARG A 163 -12.00 22.48 6.89
C ARG A 163 -12.70 22.84 8.21
N ARG A 164 -12.55 22.06 9.28
CA ARG A 164 -13.25 22.26 10.55
C ARG A 164 -12.38 22.66 11.73
N LYS A 165 -11.05 22.52 11.70
CA LYS A 165 -10.12 23.03 12.73
C LYS A 165 -8.68 22.90 12.25
N ALA A 166 -7.87 23.90 12.57
CA ALA A 166 -6.44 23.93 12.35
C ALA A 166 -5.76 22.60 12.78
N ALA A 167 -4.96 22.02 11.87
CA ALA A 167 -4.00 20.92 12.01
C ALA A 167 -4.46 19.63 12.76
N PRO A 168 -4.43 18.43 12.15
CA PRO A 168 -4.74 17.19 12.85
C PRO A 168 -3.63 16.81 13.85
N PRO A 169 -3.99 16.29 15.04
CA PRO A 169 -3.03 15.76 16.01
C PRO A 169 -2.48 14.39 15.57
N PRO A 170 -1.26 14.00 16.03
CA PRO A 170 -0.60 12.79 15.58
C PRO A 170 -1.10 11.55 16.32
N THR A 171 -1.51 10.52 15.58
CA THR A 171 -1.83 9.19 16.11
C THR A 171 -0.58 8.30 16.15
N THR A 172 -0.24 7.81 17.34
CA THR A 172 0.94 6.99 17.66
C THR A 172 0.75 5.47 17.53
N ALA A 173 -0.36 5.00 16.96
CA ALA A 173 -0.63 3.56 16.80
C ALA A 173 -0.55 3.12 15.34
N ARG A 174 0.67 2.81 14.84
CA ARG A 174 0.87 2.10 13.56
C ARG A 174 0.79 0.59 13.80
N THR A 175 -0.42 0.05 13.95
CA THR A 175 -0.71 -1.38 14.18
C THR A 175 -0.43 -2.27 12.96
N GLY A 176 -0.31 -1.71 11.74
CA GLY A 176 -0.08 -2.47 10.50
C GLY A 176 1.35 -2.98 10.24
N ILE A 177 2.32 -2.70 11.14
CA ILE A 177 3.75 -3.02 10.94
C ILE A 177 4.23 -4.09 11.94
N MET A 178 3.44 -5.15 12.10
CA MET A 178 3.81 -6.28 12.93
C MET A 178 4.60 -7.35 12.14
N HIS A 179 4.28 -7.56 10.85
CA HIS A 179 4.80 -8.67 10.05
C HIS A 179 6.10 -8.38 9.28
N MET A 180 6.40 -7.11 8.98
CA MET A 180 7.62 -6.73 8.23
C MET A 180 8.83 -6.38 9.12
N ARG A 181 8.74 -6.65 10.43
CA ARG A 181 9.77 -6.27 11.41
C ARG A 181 11.17 -6.78 11.07
N ARG A 182 11.29 -7.88 10.30
CA ARG A 182 12.55 -8.53 9.92
C ARG A 182 13.09 -8.12 8.54
N ALA A 183 12.34 -7.40 7.73
CA ALA A 183 12.81 -6.97 6.41
C ALA A 183 13.77 -5.77 6.52
N PRO A 184 14.80 -5.65 5.66
CA PRO A 184 15.69 -4.51 5.68
C PRO A 184 14.95 -3.20 5.44
N ALA A 185 15.25 -2.18 6.22
CA ALA A 185 14.61 -0.87 6.10
C ALA A 185 15.59 0.24 6.44
N PHE A 186 15.24 1.47 6.06
CA PHE A 186 16.03 2.66 6.29
C PHE A 186 15.42 3.52 7.39
N THR A 187 16.22 3.98 8.33
CA THR A 187 15.91 5.23 9.04
C THR A 187 16.38 6.38 8.16
N TYR A 188 15.60 7.44 8.04
CA TYR A 188 15.95 8.63 7.26
C TYR A 188 15.71 9.91 8.06
N ALA A 189 16.41 10.97 7.64
CA ALA A 189 16.17 12.34 8.04
C ALA A 189 16.07 13.25 6.82
N MET A 190 14.96 13.97 6.72
CA MET A 190 14.66 14.93 5.65
C MET A 190 14.68 16.34 6.21
N GLU A 191 15.51 17.19 5.64
CA GLU A 191 15.45 18.63 5.88
C GLU A 191 14.18 19.20 5.23
N ILE A 192 13.48 20.07 5.96
CA ILE A 192 12.31 20.80 5.48
C ILE A 192 12.74 22.21 5.06
N GLN A 193 13.03 22.37 3.77
CA GLN A 193 13.46 23.62 3.18
C GLN A 193 12.27 24.57 2.99
N GLY A 194 12.48 25.85 3.30
CA GLY A 194 11.44 26.88 3.30
C GLY A 194 10.70 27.04 4.64
N ALA A 195 11.04 26.25 5.65
CA ALA A 195 10.54 26.45 7.01
C ALA A 195 11.16 27.70 7.65
N LYS A 196 10.42 28.36 8.56
CA LYS A 196 10.89 29.57 9.27
C LYS A 196 12.11 29.32 10.17
N GLN A 197 12.25 28.08 10.66
CA GLN A 197 13.36 27.63 11.48
C GLN A 197 13.88 26.30 10.93
N PRO A 198 15.15 25.94 11.19
CA PRO A 198 15.69 24.64 10.79
C PRO A 198 14.83 23.51 11.32
N ALA A 199 14.20 22.78 10.41
CA ALA A 199 13.27 21.70 10.75
C ALA A 199 13.69 20.43 10.01
N ILE A 200 13.72 19.33 10.76
CA ILE A 200 14.03 18.01 10.22
C ILE A 200 12.83 17.11 10.47
N LYS A 201 12.43 16.37 9.44
CA LYS A 201 11.56 15.22 9.56
C LYS A 201 12.39 13.94 9.72
N ILE A 202 12.18 13.20 10.81
CA ILE A 202 12.80 11.91 11.06
C ILE A 202 11.75 10.82 10.82
N GLY A 203 12.15 9.72 10.21
CA GLY A 203 11.26 8.59 10.00
C GLY A 203 12.02 7.33 9.60
N TRP A 204 11.27 6.28 9.29
CA TRP A 204 11.82 5.10 8.63
C TRP A 204 10.92 4.64 7.49
N ALA A 205 11.50 3.92 6.53
CA ALA A 205 10.79 3.37 5.36
C ALA A 205 11.61 2.24 4.72
N PHE A 206 10.95 1.37 3.95
CA PHE A 206 11.63 0.40 3.09
C PHE A 206 12.35 1.06 1.91
N ASP A 207 11.81 2.18 1.41
CA ASP A 207 12.42 3.03 0.39
C ASP A 207 12.29 4.50 0.81
N TRP A 208 13.40 5.07 1.29
CA TRP A 208 13.44 6.47 1.73
C TRP A 208 13.28 7.45 0.55
N ALA A 209 13.72 7.08 -0.66
CA ALA A 209 13.66 7.93 -1.84
C ALA A 209 12.22 8.01 -2.38
N GLN A 210 11.50 6.90 -2.37
CA GLN A 210 10.05 6.91 -2.62
C GLN A 210 9.33 7.77 -1.59
N ARG A 211 9.75 7.69 -0.33
CA ARG A 211 9.14 8.49 0.74
C ARG A 211 9.38 9.99 0.57
N GLU A 212 10.60 10.39 0.16
CA GLU A 212 10.91 11.79 -0.18
C GLU A 212 10.04 12.30 -1.33
N ARG A 213 9.95 11.52 -2.42
CA ARG A 213 9.08 11.86 -3.56
C ARG A 213 7.62 12.04 -3.11
N GLY A 214 7.13 11.16 -2.24
CA GLY A 214 5.77 11.25 -1.69
C GLY A 214 5.54 12.53 -0.89
N PHE A 215 6.49 12.95 -0.06
CA PHE A 215 6.39 14.22 0.67
C PHE A 215 6.45 15.43 -0.25
N ASN A 216 7.38 15.45 -1.20
CA ASN A 216 7.49 16.55 -2.16
C ASN A 216 6.29 16.65 -3.09
N HIS A 217 5.69 15.52 -3.48
CA HIS A 217 4.45 15.53 -4.25
C HIS A 217 3.32 16.21 -3.47
N ALA A 218 3.14 15.85 -2.19
CA ALA A 218 2.10 16.43 -1.34
C ALA A 218 2.36 17.90 -0.97
N ALA A 219 3.63 18.27 -0.78
CA ALA A 219 4.00 19.62 -0.40
C ALA A 219 4.01 20.61 -1.59
N MET A 220 4.02 20.12 -2.83
CA MET A 220 4.03 20.92 -4.06
C MET A 220 5.06 22.09 -4.08
N PRO A 221 6.38 21.82 -3.96
CA PRO A 221 7.41 22.86 -3.94
C PRO A 221 7.41 23.79 -5.16
N ALA A 222 6.94 23.31 -6.32
CA ALA A 222 6.92 24.07 -7.57
C ALA A 222 6.02 25.30 -7.52
N ILE A 223 5.04 25.34 -6.60
CA ILE A 223 4.11 26.45 -6.43
C ILE A 223 4.26 27.14 -5.05
N GLY A 224 5.44 27.03 -4.44
CA GLY A 224 5.77 27.74 -3.20
C GLY A 224 5.57 26.96 -1.90
N GLY A 225 5.26 25.66 -1.98
CA GLY A 225 5.24 24.80 -0.80
C GLY A 225 6.62 24.36 -0.31
N LEU A 226 6.66 23.72 0.87
CA LEU A 226 7.91 23.28 1.50
C LEU A 226 8.55 22.15 0.71
N ARG A 227 9.89 22.07 0.71
CA ARG A 227 10.64 21.00 0.06
C ARG A 227 11.29 20.10 1.09
N TYR A 228 11.04 18.80 0.99
CA TYR A 228 11.69 17.76 1.77
C TYR A 228 12.91 17.26 1.01
N LYS A 229 14.07 17.26 1.66
CA LYS A 229 15.29 16.74 1.07
C LYS A 229 15.98 15.80 2.05
N THR A 230 16.14 14.54 1.69
CA THR A 230 16.85 13.57 2.52
C THR A 230 18.30 14.01 2.65
N ARG A 231 18.78 14.11 3.89
CA ARG A 231 20.17 14.45 4.21
C ARG A 231 20.91 13.27 4.82
N LEU A 232 20.22 12.44 5.59
CA LEU A 232 20.77 11.23 6.18
C LEU A 232 19.81 10.07 5.91
N HIS A 233 20.39 8.90 5.67
CA HIS A 233 19.67 7.63 5.65
C HIS A 233 20.61 6.51 6.09
N GLN A 234 20.09 5.54 6.83
CA GLN A 234 20.85 4.39 7.30
C GLN A 234 20.04 3.13 7.07
N LEU A 235 20.63 2.18 6.35
CA LEU A 235 20.05 0.85 6.16
C LEU A 235 20.27 0.00 7.42
N PHE A 236 19.22 -0.68 7.83
CA PHE A 236 19.24 -1.70 8.87
C PHE A 236 18.82 -3.06 8.32
N PRO A 237 19.33 -4.17 8.88
CA PRO A 237 18.90 -5.51 8.50
C PRO A 237 17.42 -5.75 8.73
N THR A 238 16.82 -5.04 9.70
CA THR A 238 15.42 -5.22 10.07
C THR A 238 14.71 -3.88 10.25
N ALA A 239 13.43 -3.83 9.89
CA ALA A 239 12.56 -2.67 10.11
C ALA A 239 12.41 -2.34 11.60
N ARG A 240 12.53 -3.35 12.47
CA ARG A 240 12.57 -3.13 13.91
C ARG A 240 13.78 -2.29 14.33
N ASP A 241 14.95 -2.52 13.74
CA ASP A 241 16.16 -1.76 14.07
C ASP A 241 16.13 -0.36 13.48
N ALA A 242 15.56 -0.19 12.27
CA ALA A 242 15.29 1.13 11.70
C ALA A 242 14.31 1.94 12.55
N PHE A 243 13.24 1.30 13.03
CA PHE A 243 12.28 1.92 13.94
C PHE A 243 12.92 2.26 15.30
N ARG A 244 13.75 1.37 15.86
CA ARG A 244 14.49 1.64 17.12
C ARG A 244 15.35 2.89 17.00
N MET A 245 16.06 3.06 15.88
CA MET A 245 16.85 4.27 15.63
C MET A 245 15.96 5.51 15.55
N GLU A 246 14.87 5.46 14.78
CA GLU A 246 13.92 6.56 14.67
C GLU A 246 13.43 7.00 16.07
N GLN A 247 12.94 6.05 16.87
CA GLN A 247 12.42 6.34 18.21
C GLN A 247 13.50 6.86 19.15
N TRP A 248 14.73 6.34 19.08
CA TRP A 248 15.84 6.82 19.88
C TRP A 248 16.18 8.27 19.56
N ILE A 249 16.26 8.63 18.27
CA ILE A 249 16.55 10.01 17.85
C ILE A 249 15.40 10.94 18.25
N LEU A 250 14.15 10.54 18.00
CA LEU A 250 12.98 11.35 18.38
C LEU A 250 12.92 11.58 19.89
N LYS A 251 13.24 10.57 20.70
CA LYS A 251 13.31 10.69 22.17
C LYS A 251 14.42 11.63 22.62
N ARG A 252 15.60 11.62 21.97
CA ARG A 252 16.71 12.53 22.29
C ARG A 252 16.32 14.00 22.11
N PHE A 253 15.45 14.29 21.14
CA PHE A 253 14.97 15.64 20.85
C PHE A 253 13.51 15.87 21.24
N ASP A 254 13.00 15.14 22.24
CA ASP A 254 11.57 15.15 22.57
C ASP A 254 11.02 16.54 22.88
N HIS A 255 11.80 17.35 23.60
CA HIS A 255 11.50 18.75 23.93
C HIS A 255 11.44 19.71 22.71
N ARG A 256 11.92 19.28 21.54
CA ARG A 256 11.93 20.06 20.29
C ARG A 256 11.00 19.48 19.23
N ARG A 257 10.17 18.48 19.59
CA ARG A 257 9.21 17.90 18.65
C ARG A 257 8.11 18.90 18.36
N HIS A 258 7.73 18.98 17.09
CA HIS A 258 6.66 19.87 16.67
C HIS A 258 5.32 19.36 17.22
N ALA A 259 4.55 20.25 17.86
CA ALA A 259 3.29 19.90 18.54
C ALA A 259 2.30 19.12 17.66
N ASN A 260 2.21 19.50 16.38
CA ASN A 260 1.28 18.88 15.43
C ASN A 260 1.90 17.74 14.61
N ASN A 261 3.20 17.50 14.74
CA ASN A 261 3.86 16.40 14.04
C ASN A 261 5.09 15.96 14.81
N VAL A 262 4.89 14.93 15.62
CA VAL A 262 5.92 14.43 16.53
C VAL A 262 7.08 13.73 15.80
N GLU A 263 7.01 13.55 14.48
CA GLU A 263 8.13 13.09 13.66
C GLU A 263 8.95 14.27 13.09
N ILE A 264 8.53 15.51 13.32
CA ILE A 264 9.25 16.73 12.94
C ILE A 264 9.87 17.33 14.20
N VAL A 265 11.15 17.69 14.10
CA VAL A 265 11.91 18.33 15.19
C VAL A 265 12.37 19.71 14.73
N THR A 266 12.07 20.72 15.53
CA THR A 266 12.41 22.12 15.25
C THR A 266 12.53 22.93 16.55
N PRO A 267 13.54 23.82 16.68
CA PRO A 267 14.67 23.99 15.78
C PRO A 267 15.69 22.85 15.95
N LEU A 268 16.16 22.29 14.83
CA LEU A 268 17.22 21.29 14.80
C LEU A 268 18.10 21.47 13.56
N THR A 269 19.39 21.67 13.79
CA THR A 269 20.37 21.75 12.70
C THR A 269 20.79 20.37 12.22
N LEU A 270 21.27 20.28 10.96
CA LEU A 270 21.80 19.03 10.43
C LEU A 270 23.03 18.53 11.21
N ALA A 271 23.87 19.42 11.71
CA ALA A 271 25.06 19.06 12.50
C ALA A 271 24.68 18.43 13.85
N GLU A 272 23.73 19.01 14.59
CA GLU A 272 23.20 18.43 15.83
C GLU A 272 22.59 17.05 15.58
N LEU A 273 21.83 16.90 14.49
CA LEU A 273 21.25 15.62 14.11
C LEU A 273 22.32 14.60 13.73
N GLN A 274 23.33 14.98 12.95
CA GLN A 274 24.40 14.08 12.50
C GLN A 274 25.26 13.58 13.67
N SER A 275 25.44 14.41 14.71
CA SER A 275 26.05 14.00 15.97
C SER A 275 25.21 12.92 16.66
N ALA A 276 23.91 13.15 16.87
CA ALA A 276 23.00 12.16 17.46
C ALA A 276 22.89 10.87 16.61
N TRP A 277 22.90 11.01 15.29
CA TRP A 277 22.89 9.89 14.34
C TRP A 277 24.12 8.99 14.54
N THR A 278 25.31 9.60 14.61
CA THR A 278 26.57 8.91 14.85
C THR A 278 26.60 8.24 16.23
N ASP A 279 26.15 8.94 17.28
CA ASP A 279 26.07 8.40 18.65
C ASP A 279 25.29 7.07 18.68
N TYR A 280 24.12 7.03 18.02
CA TYR A 280 23.31 5.82 17.95
C TYR A 280 24.04 4.68 17.22
N LEU A 281 24.70 4.96 16.10
CA LEU A 281 25.39 3.93 15.32
C LEU A 281 26.60 3.35 16.07
N VAL A 282 27.32 4.17 16.83
CA VAL A 282 28.42 3.72 17.69
C VAL A 282 27.88 2.85 18.82
N MET A 283 26.80 3.27 19.48
CA MET A 283 26.13 2.50 20.55
C MET A 283 25.64 1.14 20.02
N ALA A 284 24.87 1.14 18.93
CA ALA A 284 24.30 -0.08 18.34
C ALA A 284 25.38 -1.08 17.89
N ARG A 285 26.55 -0.60 17.42
CA ARG A 285 27.69 -1.47 17.06
C ARG A 285 28.37 -2.11 18.27
N ARG A 286 28.36 -1.44 19.44
CA ARG A 286 28.91 -1.99 20.68
C ARG A 286 28.01 -3.09 21.25
N GLU A 287 26.70 -2.96 21.12
CA GLU A 287 25.72 -3.95 21.59
C GLU A 287 25.63 -5.19 20.71
N ALA A 288 26.12 -5.12 19.47
CA ALA A 288 26.14 -6.23 18.52
C ALA A 288 27.43 -7.11 18.60
N ARG A 289 28.36 -6.79 19.50
CA ARG A 289 29.58 -7.54 19.78
C ARG A 289 29.44 -8.29 21.10
#